data_AF-A0A662LKH1-F1
#
_entry.id   AF-A0A662LKH1-F1
#
_cell.length_a   1.000
_cell.length_b   1.000
_cell.length_c   1.000
_cell.angle_alpha   90.00
_cell.angle_beta   90.00
_cell.angle_gamma   90.00
#
_symmetry.space_group_name_H-M   'P 1'
#
loop_
_entity.id
_entity.type
_entity.pdbx_description
1 polymer ?
#
loop_
_entity_poly.entity_id
_entity_poly.type
_entity_poly.pdbx_seq_one_letter_code
_entity_poly.pdbx_strand_id
1 'polypeptide(L)'
;LNEMVQYHIGEELHESDYAHLFGLKVIASMKKIADELSEEYGIRLPLEQTPAESTAYRLAMLDMKHYPLQASTVVKGDKKRGEIYYTNSTYMNISAPISPIERVKKDGRFHPLIEAGALTHIWLGESRPNAKSIANFVRKTFFNTQNAQIAFSPEFTHCMSCGKVSRGLHERCPYCKSSDVDGITRVTGFFSKVSSWNKGKLGELRDRRRDDLNNFRD
;
A
#
# COMPACT_ATOMS: atom_id res chain seq x y z
N LEU A 1 0.90 -9.70 -4.66
CA LEU A 1 1.82 -9.98 -5.79
C LEU A 1 3.27 -10.07 -5.32
N ASN A 2 3.75 -9.10 -4.54
CA ASN A 2 5.13 -8.98 -4.10
C ASN A 2 5.72 -10.28 -3.51
N GLU A 3 5.04 -10.89 -2.53
CA GLU A 3 5.53 -12.08 -1.85
C GLU A 3 5.54 -13.32 -2.76
N MET A 4 4.61 -13.40 -3.72
CA MET A 4 4.62 -14.46 -4.73
C MET A 4 5.85 -14.33 -5.62
N VAL A 5 6.15 -13.12 -6.09
CA VAL A 5 7.37 -12.87 -6.88
C VAL A 5 8.60 -13.23 -6.06
N GLN A 6 8.72 -12.71 -4.85
CA GLN A 6 9.83 -13.00 -3.94
C GLN A 6 10.04 -14.50 -3.72
N TYR A 7 8.96 -15.26 -3.53
CA TYR A 7 9.06 -16.70 -3.31
C TYR A 7 9.64 -17.44 -4.54
N HIS A 8 9.28 -17.02 -5.75
CA HIS A 8 9.67 -17.72 -6.98
C HIS A 8 11.07 -17.36 -7.48
N ILE A 9 11.49 -16.10 -7.31
CA ILE A 9 12.75 -15.62 -7.90
C ILE A 9 13.77 -15.16 -6.86
N GLY A 10 13.41 -15.10 -5.59
CA GLY A 10 14.27 -14.65 -4.49
C GLY A 10 14.35 -13.12 -4.33
N GLU A 11 13.67 -12.36 -5.18
CA GLU A 11 13.67 -10.89 -5.20
C GLU A 11 12.25 -10.31 -5.13
N GLU A 12 12.08 -9.23 -4.40
CA GLU A 12 10.86 -8.44 -4.34
C GLU A 12 10.69 -7.54 -5.57
N LEU A 13 9.46 -7.07 -5.83
CA LEU A 13 9.13 -6.29 -7.03
C LEU A 13 9.97 -5.02 -7.23
N HIS A 14 10.51 -4.48 -6.15
CA HIS A 14 11.26 -3.23 -6.14
C HIS A 14 12.78 -3.43 -6.26
N GLU A 15 13.28 -4.66 -6.08
CA GLU A 15 14.71 -4.96 -5.96
C GLU A 15 15.41 -5.05 -7.32
N SER A 16 14.72 -5.56 -8.34
CA SER A 16 15.27 -5.64 -9.70
C SER A 16 14.22 -5.37 -10.77
N ASP A 17 14.66 -4.95 -11.96
CA ASP A 17 13.77 -4.82 -13.11
C ASP A 17 13.28 -6.19 -13.60
N TYR A 18 14.07 -7.24 -13.39
CA TYR A 18 13.66 -8.60 -13.68
C TYR A 18 12.47 -9.02 -12.80
N ALA A 19 12.54 -8.79 -11.48
CA ALA A 19 11.45 -9.05 -10.55
C ALA A 19 10.18 -8.26 -10.89
N HIS A 20 10.36 -6.99 -11.22
CA HIS A 20 9.26 -6.13 -11.63
C HIS A 20 8.58 -6.62 -12.92
N LEU A 21 9.37 -6.99 -13.94
CA LEU A 21 8.87 -7.53 -15.21
C LEU A 21 8.21 -8.89 -15.04
N PHE A 22 8.73 -9.74 -14.16
CA PHE A 22 8.10 -11.01 -13.81
C PHE A 22 6.70 -10.79 -13.21
N GLY A 23 6.59 -9.86 -12.25
CA GLY A 23 5.30 -9.45 -11.69
C GLY A 23 4.33 -8.92 -12.76
N LEU A 24 4.80 -8.06 -13.67
CA LEU A 24 3.99 -7.57 -14.79
C LEU A 24 3.52 -8.69 -15.70
N LYS A 25 4.37 -9.66 -16.02
CA LYS A 25 4.01 -10.82 -16.85
C LYS A 25 2.89 -11.64 -16.22
N VAL A 26 2.94 -11.83 -14.89
CA VAL A 26 1.86 -12.54 -14.16
C VAL A 26 0.54 -11.79 -14.28
N ILE A 27 0.53 -10.47 -14.01
CA ILE A 27 -0.70 -9.66 -14.09
C ILE A 27 -1.22 -9.56 -15.53
N ALA A 28 -0.34 -9.43 -16.53
CA ALA A 28 -0.73 -9.43 -17.93
C ALA A 28 -1.34 -10.77 -18.38
N SER A 29 -0.82 -11.89 -17.85
CA SER A 29 -1.40 -13.21 -18.10
C SER A 29 -2.79 -13.34 -17.48
N MET A 30 -2.99 -12.83 -16.25
CA MET A 30 -4.31 -12.77 -15.62
C MET A 30 -5.29 -11.90 -16.43
N LYS A 31 -4.84 -10.75 -16.95
CA LYS A 31 -5.67 -9.87 -17.78
C LYS A 31 -6.11 -10.57 -19.06
N LYS A 32 -5.20 -11.25 -19.75
CA LYS A 32 -5.51 -12.03 -20.95
C LYS A 32 -6.59 -13.07 -20.68
N ILE A 33 -6.45 -13.83 -19.60
CA ILE A 33 -7.45 -14.84 -19.18
C ILE A 33 -8.79 -14.17 -18.87
N ALA A 34 -8.79 -13.04 -18.14
CA ALA A 34 -10.01 -12.33 -17.80
C ALA A 34 -10.73 -11.77 -19.05
N ASP A 35 -9.98 -11.32 -20.06
CA ASP A 35 -10.53 -10.84 -21.34
C ASP A 35 -11.13 -11.99 -22.16
N GLU A 36 -10.42 -13.12 -22.26
CA GLU A 36 -10.92 -14.34 -22.92
C GLU A 36 -12.22 -14.83 -22.29
N LEU A 37 -12.27 -14.89 -20.95
CA LEU A 37 -13.49 -15.24 -20.21
C LEU A 37 -14.59 -14.18 -20.40
N SER A 38 -14.22 -12.90 -20.50
CA SER A 38 -15.21 -11.84 -20.73
C SER A 38 -15.91 -12.00 -22.08
N GLU A 39 -15.13 -12.35 -23.12
CA GLU A 39 -15.64 -12.62 -24.46
C GLU A 39 -16.49 -13.90 -24.49
N GLU A 40 -16.01 -14.99 -23.89
CA GLU A 40 -16.71 -16.28 -23.84
C GLU A 40 -18.09 -16.17 -23.19
N TYR A 41 -18.17 -15.50 -22.04
CA TYR A 41 -19.41 -15.42 -21.26
C TYR A 41 -20.25 -14.16 -21.56
N GLY A 42 -19.76 -13.25 -22.40
CA GLY A 42 -20.45 -12.00 -22.74
C GLY A 42 -20.66 -11.06 -21.54
N ILE A 43 -19.79 -11.15 -20.53
CA ILE A 43 -19.82 -10.30 -19.32
C ILE A 43 -18.47 -9.63 -19.11
N ARG A 44 -18.44 -8.42 -18.54
CA ARG A 44 -17.17 -7.74 -18.29
C ARG A 44 -16.51 -8.27 -17.01
N LEU A 45 -15.31 -8.84 -17.12
CA LEU A 45 -14.51 -9.35 -15.99
C LEU A 45 -13.20 -8.54 -15.84
N PRO A 46 -13.24 -7.34 -15.24
CA PRO A 46 -12.05 -6.54 -15.04
C PRO A 46 -11.20 -7.07 -13.88
N LEU A 47 -9.88 -6.85 -13.94
CA LEU A 47 -9.01 -7.01 -12.78
C LEU A 47 -9.15 -5.82 -11.82
N GLU A 48 -9.04 -6.09 -10.51
CA GLU A 48 -9.11 -5.09 -9.44
C GLU A 48 -7.87 -5.18 -8.53
N GLN A 49 -7.33 -4.03 -8.09
CA GLN A 49 -6.51 -3.99 -6.89
C GLN A 49 -7.42 -4.05 -5.66
N THR A 50 -7.80 -5.26 -5.26
CA THR A 50 -8.66 -5.48 -4.10
C THR A 50 -8.11 -4.73 -2.87
N PRO A 51 -8.95 -4.03 -2.08
CA PRO A 51 -8.49 -3.34 -0.87
C PRO A 51 -7.88 -4.28 0.18
N ALA A 52 -8.43 -5.51 0.31
CA ALA A 52 -7.88 -6.63 1.07
C ALA A 52 -7.53 -6.35 2.55
N GLU A 53 -8.24 -5.44 3.24
CA GLU A 53 -7.93 -5.02 4.61
C GLU A 53 -7.81 -6.20 5.58
N SER A 54 -8.71 -7.17 5.45
CA SER A 54 -8.71 -8.40 6.26
C SER A 54 -8.07 -9.57 5.53
N THR A 55 -8.21 -9.63 4.21
CA THR A 55 -7.73 -10.75 3.38
C THR A 55 -6.21 -10.87 3.41
N ALA A 56 -5.48 -9.75 3.34
CA ALA A 56 -4.00 -9.76 3.37
C ALA A 56 -3.45 -10.39 4.67
N TYR A 57 -4.08 -10.08 5.81
CA TYR A 57 -3.73 -10.69 7.10
C TYR A 57 -4.16 -12.16 7.16
N ARG A 58 -5.41 -12.44 6.78
CA ARG A 58 -6.00 -13.79 6.86
C ARG A 58 -5.22 -14.80 6.03
N LEU A 59 -4.86 -14.45 4.79
CA LEU A 59 -4.10 -15.35 3.92
C LEU A 59 -2.70 -15.62 4.49
N ALA A 60 -1.99 -14.59 4.96
CA ALA A 60 -0.69 -14.77 5.61
C ALA A 60 -0.79 -15.70 6.84
N MET A 61 -1.85 -15.58 7.65
CA MET A 61 -2.09 -16.47 8.80
C MET A 61 -2.38 -17.92 8.38
N LEU A 62 -3.18 -18.11 7.32
CA LEU A 62 -3.49 -19.44 6.82
C LEU A 62 -2.25 -20.11 6.22
N ASP A 63 -1.45 -19.38 5.45
CA ASP A 63 -0.21 -19.91 4.88
C ASP A 63 0.83 -20.20 5.96
N MET A 64 0.94 -19.36 7.00
CA MET A 64 1.78 -19.67 8.17
C MET A 64 1.31 -20.92 8.93
N LYS A 65 0.01 -21.23 8.90
CA LYS A 65 -0.54 -22.44 9.52
C LYS A 65 -0.29 -23.70 8.69
N HIS A 66 -0.54 -23.62 7.38
CA HIS A 66 -0.53 -24.78 6.49
C HIS A 66 0.83 -25.02 5.82
N TYR A 67 1.61 -23.96 5.60
CA TYR A 67 2.90 -23.96 4.92
C TYR A 67 3.96 -23.13 5.68
N PRO A 68 4.20 -23.43 6.97
CA PRO A 68 5.04 -22.57 7.83
C PRO A 68 6.47 -22.39 7.30
N LEU A 69 7.06 -23.42 6.69
CA LEU A 69 8.43 -23.34 6.17
C LEU A 69 8.52 -22.40 4.97
N GLN A 70 7.52 -22.41 4.09
CA GLN A 70 7.46 -21.60 2.88
C GLN A 70 6.99 -20.19 3.20
N ALA A 71 5.86 -20.04 3.88
CA ALA A 71 5.27 -18.73 4.19
C ALA A 71 6.24 -17.87 5.00
N SER A 72 6.97 -18.48 5.94
CA SER A 72 7.92 -17.75 6.76
C SER A 72 9.07 -17.11 5.98
N THR A 73 9.34 -17.48 4.72
CA THR A 73 10.41 -16.84 3.95
C THR A 73 9.98 -15.50 3.34
N VAL A 74 8.68 -15.25 3.16
CA VAL A 74 8.18 -14.09 2.40
C VAL A 74 7.17 -13.21 3.14
N VAL A 75 6.45 -13.71 4.14
CA VAL A 75 5.47 -12.90 4.91
C VAL A 75 6.13 -11.65 5.51
N LYS A 76 5.44 -10.52 5.44
CA LYS A 76 5.89 -9.24 6.01
C LYS A 76 5.41 -9.07 7.44
N GLY A 77 5.92 -8.04 8.11
CA GLY A 77 5.59 -7.71 9.49
C GLY A 77 6.28 -8.58 10.54
N ASP A 78 5.79 -8.48 11.77
CA ASP A 78 6.41 -9.12 12.93
C ASP A 78 5.71 -10.44 13.29
N LYS A 79 6.40 -11.55 13.02
CA LYS A 79 5.94 -12.92 13.33
C LYS A 79 5.77 -13.17 14.83
N LYS A 80 6.63 -12.60 15.69
CA LYS A 80 6.56 -12.79 17.14
C LYS A 80 5.31 -12.12 17.73
N ARG A 81 4.93 -10.98 17.16
CA ARG A 81 3.71 -10.24 17.55
C ARG A 81 2.44 -10.76 16.88
N GLY A 82 2.58 -11.63 15.87
CA GLY A 82 1.48 -12.06 15.00
C GLY A 82 0.93 -10.92 14.15
N GLU A 83 1.71 -9.86 13.95
CA GLU A 83 1.41 -8.69 13.11
C GLU A 83 1.94 -8.94 11.68
N ILE A 84 1.62 -10.12 11.13
CA ILE A 84 2.06 -10.54 9.79
C ILE A 84 1.07 -10.11 8.72
N TYR A 85 1.50 -9.95 7.48
CA TYR A 85 0.62 -9.62 6.36
C TYR A 85 1.30 -9.91 5.01
N TYR A 86 0.50 -9.94 3.95
CA TYR A 86 0.98 -9.83 2.56
C TYR A 86 0.82 -8.40 2.04
N THR A 87 1.74 -7.98 1.17
CA THR A 87 1.65 -6.69 0.50
C THR A 87 0.42 -6.68 -0.40
N ASN A 88 -0.42 -5.65 -0.26
CA ASN A 88 -1.69 -5.60 -0.95
C ASN A 88 -1.53 -5.55 -2.48
N SER A 89 -2.35 -6.33 -3.20
CA SER A 89 -2.49 -6.29 -4.65
C SER A 89 -1.15 -6.29 -5.41
N THR A 90 -0.91 -5.29 -6.26
CA THR A 90 0.32 -5.14 -7.07
C THR A 90 1.24 -4.06 -6.54
N TYR A 91 1.07 -3.63 -5.28
CA TYR A 91 1.95 -2.63 -4.69
C TYR A 91 3.35 -3.18 -4.49
N MET A 92 4.34 -2.30 -4.65
CA MET A 92 5.66 -2.53 -4.06
C MET A 92 5.52 -2.70 -2.54
N ASN A 93 6.43 -3.46 -1.93
CA ASN A 93 6.52 -3.58 -0.48
C ASN A 93 6.45 -2.20 0.20
N ILE A 94 5.65 -2.12 1.26
CA ILE A 94 5.33 -0.87 1.92
C ILE A 94 6.52 -0.26 2.69
N SER A 95 7.47 -1.09 3.08
CA SER A 95 8.73 -0.68 3.71
C SER A 95 9.88 -0.49 2.71
N ALA A 96 9.65 -0.77 1.43
CA ALA A 96 10.66 -0.67 0.39
C ALA A 96 11.33 0.73 0.38
N PRO A 97 12.68 0.81 0.35
CA PRO A 97 13.42 2.08 0.41
C PRO A 97 13.40 2.86 -0.92
N ILE A 98 12.30 2.81 -1.66
CA ILE A 98 12.14 3.50 -2.96
C ILE A 98 11.51 4.88 -2.80
N SER A 99 12.00 5.86 -3.56
CA SER A 99 11.46 7.22 -3.53
C SER A 99 10.00 7.26 -4.01
N PRO A 100 9.22 8.31 -3.66
CA PRO A 100 7.86 8.51 -4.18
C PRO A 100 7.79 8.48 -5.70
N ILE A 101 8.81 9.03 -6.39
CA ILE A 101 8.89 9.03 -7.86
C ILE A 101 9.05 7.61 -8.38
N GLU A 102 9.99 6.85 -7.82
CA GLU A 102 10.22 5.47 -8.27
C GLU A 102 9.02 4.57 -7.95
N ARG A 103 8.33 4.83 -6.83
CA ARG A 103 7.07 4.17 -6.50
C ARG A 103 5.99 4.41 -7.55
N VAL A 104 5.68 5.66 -7.89
CA VAL A 104 4.67 5.94 -8.93
C VAL A 104 5.09 5.40 -10.30
N LYS A 105 6.38 5.40 -10.65
CA LYS A 105 6.84 4.79 -11.91
C LYS A 105 6.61 3.29 -11.92
N LYS A 106 7.00 2.57 -10.85
CA LYS A 106 6.88 1.12 -10.77
C LYS A 106 5.41 0.68 -10.63
N ASP A 107 4.69 1.19 -9.63
CA ASP A 107 3.28 0.87 -9.42
C ASP A 107 2.43 1.24 -10.65
N GLY A 108 2.69 2.42 -11.24
CA GLY A 108 1.95 2.92 -12.41
C GLY A 108 2.00 2.01 -13.64
N ARG A 109 3.02 1.15 -13.79
CA ARG A 109 3.10 0.19 -14.90
C ARG A 109 2.05 -0.91 -14.82
N PHE A 110 1.48 -1.16 -13.65
CA PHE A 110 0.42 -2.15 -13.46
C PHE A 110 -0.97 -1.58 -13.77
N HIS A 111 -1.16 -0.27 -13.65
CA HIS A 111 -2.49 0.36 -13.72
C HIS A 111 -3.25 0.09 -15.04
N PRO A 112 -2.62 0.11 -16.24
CA PRO A 112 -3.34 -0.22 -17.47
C PRO A 112 -3.89 -1.65 -17.53
N LEU A 113 -3.35 -2.56 -16.74
CA LEU A 113 -3.81 -3.96 -16.68
C LEU A 113 -4.97 -4.15 -15.70
N ILE A 114 -5.31 -3.11 -14.91
CA ILE A 114 -6.27 -3.17 -13.80
C ILE A 114 -7.33 -2.10 -14.00
N GLU A 115 -8.48 -2.53 -14.52
CA GLU A 115 -9.55 -1.62 -14.95
C GLU A 115 -10.57 -1.30 -13.86
N ALA A 116 -10.73 -2.15 -12.84
CA ALA A 116 -11.74 -1.97 -11.79
C ALA A 116 -11.27 -1.14 -10.58
N GLY A 117 -10.04 -0.62 -10.62
CA GLY A 117 -9.49 0.22 -9.56
C GLY A 117 -8.00 -0.04 -9.38
N ALA A 118 -7.20 0.99 -9.70
CA ALA A 118 -5.76 0.98 -9.50
C ALA A 118 -5.31 2.28 -8.85
N LEU A 119 -4.62 2.18 -7.71
CA LEU A 119 -4.30 3.29 -6.83
C LEU A 119 -2.87 3.20 -6.32
N THR A 120 -2.04 4.21 -6.55
CA THR A 120 -0.73 4.30 -5.89
C THR A 120 -0.79 5.14 -4.63
N HIS A 121 -0.29 4.61 -3.51
CA HIS A 121 -0.23 5.32 -2.24
C HIS A 121 1.08 6.11 -2.08
N ILE A 122 0.95 7.36 -1.65
CA ILE A 122 2.05 8.20 -1.17
C ILE A 122 1.81 8.48 0.31
N TRP A 123 2.60 7.87 1.19
CA TRP A 123 2.37 7.88 2.64
C TRP A 123 3.08 9.08 3.26
N LEU A 124 2.37 10.16 3.58
CA LEU A 124 3.03 11.40 4.05
C LEU A 124 3.37 11.39 5.55
N GLY A 125 2.73 10.51 6.33
CA GLY A 125 2.81 10.55 7.79
C GLY A 125 2.44 11.94 8.33
N GLU A 126 3.31 12.47 9.19
CA GLU A 126 3.18 13.83 9.72
C GLU A 126 3.76 14.94 8.81
N SER A 127 4.50 14.61 7.74
CA SER A 127 5.14 15.61 6.86
C SER A 127 4.11 16.45 6.14
N ARG A 128 4.23 17.80 6.16
CA ARG A 128 3.29 18.74 5.50
C ARG A 128 3.94 19.37 4.27
N PRO A 129 3.97 18.68 3.11
CA PRO A 129 4.53 19.26 1.91
C PRO A 129 3.88 20.57 1.52
N ASN A 130 4.66 21.47 0.94
CA ASN A 130 4.14 22.68 0.31
C ASN A 130 3.19 22.33 -0.85
N ALA A 131 2.12 23.11 -1.03
CA ALA A 131 1.15 22.94 -2.11
C ALA A 131 1.80 22.90 -3.50
N LYS A 132 2.84 23.71 -3.76
CA LYS A 132 3.61 23.69 -5.02
C LYS A 132 4.25 22.33 -5.26
N SER A 133 4.85 21.73 -4.23
CA SER A 133 5.48 20.39 -4.33
C SER A 133 4.45 19.30 -4.63
N ILE A 134 3.26 19.36 -4.01
CA ILE A 134 2.17 18.41 -4.30
C ILE A 134 1.69 18.58 -5.74
N ALA A 135 1.44 19.82 -6.18
CA ALA A 135 0.99 20.11 -7.54
C ALA A 135 2.02 19.65 -8.60
N ASN A 136 3.30 19.90 -8.37
CA ASN A 136 4.38 19.43 -9.22
C ASN A 136 4.44 17.90 -9.27
N PHE A 137 4.29 17.22 -8.13
CA PHE A 137 4.27 15.76 -8.07
C PHE A 137 3.09 15.19 -8.86
N VAL A 138 1.88 15.74 -8.70
CA VAL A 138 0.68 15.33 -9.44
C VAL A 138 0.91 15.52 -10.95
N ARG A 139 1.37 16.70 -11.39
CA ARG A 139 1.65 16.98 -12.80
C ARG A 139 2.68 16.01 -13.38
N LYS A 140 3.83 15.84 -12.71
CA LYS A 140 4.89 14.94 -13.17
C LYS A 140 4.41 13.49 -13.22
N THR A 141 3.59 13.06 -12.26
CA THR A 141 2.99 11.71 -12.27
C THR A 141 2.04 11.55 -13.46
N PHE A 142 1.15 12.52 -13.68
CA PHE A 142 0.19 12.49 -14.78
C PHE A 142 0.86 12.45 -16.16
N PHE A 143 1.89 13.27 -16.39
CA PHE A 143 2.54 13.35 -17.71
C PHE A 143 3.56 12.24 -17.99
N ASN A 144 4.17 11.65 -16.95
CA ASN A 144 5.32 10.75 -17.13
C ASN A 144 5.08 9.31 -16.67
N THR A 145 3.86 8.97 -16.25
CA THR A 145 3.52 7.62 -15.79
C THR A 145 2.14 7.21 -16.29
N GLN A 146 1.76 5.95 -16.02
CA GLN A 146 0.45 5.41 -16.37
C GLN A 146 -0.47 5.26 -15.15
N ASN A 147 -0.19 5.98 -14.06
CA ASN A 147 -1.03 5.94 -12.87
C ASN A 147 -2.43 6.49 -13.18
N ALA A 148 -3.44 5.63 -13.06
CA ALA A 148 -4.85 6.03 -13.08
C ALA A 148 -5.24 6.88 -11.85
N GLN A 149 -4.72 6.54 -10.66
CA GLN A 149 -5.00 7.26 -9.42
C GLN A 149 -3.77 7.27 -8.51
N ILE A 150 -3.60 8.36 -7.77
CA ILE A 150 -2.64 8.46 -6.66
C ILE A 150 -3.34 9.04 -5.42
N ALA A 151 -2.95 8.58 -4.22
CA ALA A 151 -3.48 9.10 -2.97
C ALA A 151 -2.37 9.51 -2.00
N PHE A 152 -2.34 10.80 -1.68
CA PHE A 152 -1.56 11.32 -0.56
C PHE A 152 -2.25 10.95 0.76
N SER A 153 -1.51 10.31 1.65
CA SER A 153 -2.05 9.70 2.86
C SER A 153 -1.34 10.26 4.09
N PRO A 154 -1.77 11.43 4.60
CA PRO A 154 -1.34 11.95 5.88
C PRO A 154 -1.86 11.11 7.04
N GLU A 155 -1.20 11.23 8.19
CA GLU A 155 -1.63 10.64 9.45
C GLU A 155 -2.10 11.74 10.42
N PHE A 156 -3.07 11.42 11.26
CA PHE A 156 -3.63 12.32 12.26
C PHE A 156 -3.88 11.60 13.58
N THR A 157 -4.00 12.37 14.66
CA THR A 157 -4.42 11.89 15.98
C THR A 157 -5.61 12.73 16.44
N HIS A 158 -6.72 12.07 16.81
CA HIS A 158 -7.89 12.71 17.40
C HIS A 158 -7.91 12.46 18.92
N CYS A 159 -7.99 13.53 19.71
CA CYS A 159 -8.08 13.42 21.17
C CYS A 159 -9.54 13.41 21.62
N MET A 160 -9.94 12.36 22.34
CA MET A 160 -11.30 12.21 22.84
C MET A 160 -11.58 13.12 24.04
N SER A 161 -10.55 13.50 24.82
CA SER A 161 -10.73 14.36 25.99
C SER A 161 -10.93 15.85 25.67
N CYS A 162 -10.32 16.37 24.60
CA CYS A 162 -10.43 17.80 24.25
C CYS A 162 -10.96 18.07 22.83
N GLY A 163 -11.27 17.02 22.05
CA GLY A 163 -11.85 17.11 20.71
C GLY A 163 -10.90 17.62 19.62
N LYS A 164 -9.63 17.90 19.94
CA LYS A 164 -8.66 18.43 18.96
C LYS A 164 -8.06 17.32 18.10
N VAL A 165 -7.81 17.66 16.83
CA VAL A 165 -7.05 16.83 15.89
C VAL A 165 -5.67 17.43 15.68
N SER A 166 -4.64 16.62 15.84
CA SER A 166 -3.25 16.96 15.47
C SER A 166 -2.76 16.11 14.32
N ARG A 167 -1.77 16.61 13.59
CA ARG A 167 -1.10 15.86 12.52
C ARG A 167 -0.08 14.89 13.11
N GLY A 168 0.10 13.72 12.49
CA GLY A 168 0.94 12.62 12.98
C GLY A 168 0.20 11.66 13.91
N LEU A 169 0.80 10.48 14.14
CA LEU A 169 0.33 9.50 15.12
C LEU A 169 1.06 9.72 16.44
N HIS A 170 0.32 10.19 17.45
CA HIS A 170 0.86 10.52 18.78
C HIS A 170 0.24 9.62 19.83
N GLU A 171 1.04 9.16 20.80
CA GLU A 171 0.54 8.41 21.96
C GLU A 171 -0.18 9.31 22.99
N ARG A 172 0.03 10.63 22.92
CA ARG A 172 -0.60 11.62 23.79
C ARG A 172 -0.97 12.88 23.01
N CYS A 173 -2.08 13.50 23.39
CA CYS A 173 -2.55 14.73 22.78
C CYS A 173 -1.53 15.87 22.98
N PRO A 174 -1.05 16.52 21.92
CA PRO A 174 -0.06 17.60 22.05
C PRO A 174 -0.62 18.82 22.81
N TYR A 175 -1.94 19.00 22.80
CA TYR A 175 -2.64 20.15 23.38
C TYR A 175 -3.00 20.01 24.86
N CYS A 176 -3.51 18.84 25.30
CA CYS A 176 -3.96 18.63 26.69
C CYS A 176 -3.23 17.49 27.42
N LYS A 177 -2.28 16.83 26.76
CA LYS A 177 -1.47 15.70 27.28
C LYS A 177 -2.23 14.43 27.65
N SER A 178 -3.54 14.38 27.41
CA SER A 178 -4.34 13.16 27.56
C SER A 178 -3.80 12.02 26.69
N SER A 179 -3.81 10.80 27.24
CA SER A 179 -3.54 9.54 26.51
C SER A 179 -4.79 8.96 25.84
N ASP A 180 -5.96 9.56 26.05
CA ASP A 180 -7.22 9.17 25.41
C ASP A 180 -7.28 9.76 23.99
N VAL A 181 -6.56 9.09 23.10
CA VAL A 181 -6.36 9.48 21.70
C VAL A 181 -6.51 8.28 20.77
N ASP A 182 -6.91 8.55 19.54
CA ASP A 182 -6.95 7.54 18.47
C ASP A 182 -6.26 8.07 17.21
N GLY A 183 -5.54 7.19 16.54
CA GLY A 183 -4.92 7.47 15.25
C GLY A 183 -5.97 7.46 14.14
N ILE A 184 -5.88 8.39 13.20
CA ILE A 184 -6.69 8.42 11.99
C ILE A 184 -5.75 8.45 10.80
N THR A 185 -5.78 7.40 9.99
CA THR A 185 -4.98 7.31 8.76
C THR A 185 -5.72 6.48 7.73
N ARG A 186 -5.26 6.55 6.48
CA ARG A 186 -5.81 5.76 5.39
C ARG A 186 -5.45 4.29 5.59
N VAL A 187 -6.46 3.42 5.70
CA VAL A 187 -6.23 1.98 5.82
C VAL A 187 -5.79 1.42 4.47
N THR A 188 -6.61 1.62 3.46
CA THR A 188 -6.45 1.19 2.05
C THR A 188 -7.10 2.27 1.19
N GLY A 189 -8.42 2.24 0.98
CA GLY A 189 -9.17 3.22 0.18
C GLY A 189 -9.69 4.44 0.94
N PHE A 190 -9.77 4.40 2.28
CA PHE A 190 -10.42 5.45 3.09
C PHE A 190 -9.73 5.66 4.45
N PHE A 191 -10.03 6.79 5.10
CA PHE A 191 -9.56 7.09 6.46
C PHE A 191 -10.37 6.34 7.50
N SER A 192 -9.70 5.71 8.46
CA SER A 192 -10.35 5.05 9.58
C SER A 192 -9.51 5.17 10.85
N LYS A 193 -10.15 4.81 11.97
CA LYS A 193 -9.52 4.76 13.28
C LYS A 193 -8.55 3.58 13.36
N VAL A 194 -7.32 3.83 13.76
CA VAL A 194 -6.28 2.80 13.87
C VAL A 194 -6.66 1.76 14.92
N SER A 195 -7.35 2.17 15.99
CA SER A 195 -7.86 1.26 17.03
C SER A 195 -8.78 0.16 16.51
N SER A 196 -9.43 0.34 15.34
CA SER A 196 -10.34 -0.64 14.76
C SER A 196 -9.65 -1.63 13.80
N TRP A 197 -8.32 -1.57 13.65
CA TRP A 197 -7.60 -2.36 12.65
C TRP A 197 -7.21 -3.73 13.19
N ASN A 198 -7.16 -4.73 12.29
CA ASN A 198 -6.62 -6.05 12.63
C ASN A 198 -5.09 -6.01 12.81
N LYS A 199 -4.52 -7.07 13.40
CA LYS A 199 -3.09 -7.15 13.68
C LYS A 199 -2.20 -7.01 12.44
N GLY A 200 -2.61 -7.56 11.30
CA GLY A 200 -1.84 -7.43 10.06
C GLY A 200 -1.77 -5.99 9.56
N LYS A 201 -2.88 -5.24 9.61
CA LYS A 201 -2.89 -3.80 9.26
C LYS A 201 -2.13 -2.94 10.26
N LEU A 202 -2.11 -3.31 11.54
CA LEU A 202 -1.24 -2.67 12.53
C LEU A 202 0.25 -2.92 12.22
N GLY A 203 0.61 -4.14 11.82
CA GLY A 203 1.96 -4.48 11.35
C GLY A 203 2.34 -3.67 10.10
N GLU A 204 1.46 -3.65 9.10
CA GLU A 204 1.64 -2.85 7.88
C GLU A 204 1.82 -1.36 8.21
N LEU A 205 1.02 -0.80 9.14
CA LEU A 205 1.15 0.58 9.56
C LEU A 205 2.51 0.90 10.17
N ARG A 206 3.09 -0.02 10.96
CA ARG A 206 4.45 0.17 11.51
C ARG A 206 5.49 0.18 10.41
N ASP A 207 5.35 -0.72 9.44
CA ASP A 207 6.31 -0.90 8.35
C ASP A 207 6.22 0.18 7.25
N ARG A 208 5.13 0.95 7.20
CA ARG A 208 4.97 2.02 6.20
C ARG A 208 6.18 2.94 6.15
N ARG A 209 6.79 3.04 4.97
CA ARG A 209 7.72 4.14 4.71
C ARG A 209 6.94 5.44 4.58
N ARG A 210 7.30 6.46 5.37
CA ARG A 210 6.74 7.81 5.25
C ARG A 210 7.61 8.65 4.33
N ASP A 211 6.97 9.29 3.37
CA ASP A 211 7.54 10.12 2.32
C ASP A 211 7.47 11.61 2.69
N ASP A 212 8.58 12.33 2.47
CA ASP A 212 8.57 13.79 2.50
C ASP A 212 8.74 14.35 1.08
N LEU A 213 7.73 15.11 0.63
CA LEU A 213 7.72 15.72 -0.70
C LEU A 213 8.29 17.15 -0.73
N ASN A 214 8.80 17.67 0.39
CA ASN A 214 9.33 19.04 0.45
C ASN A 214 10.45 19.34 -0.56
N ASN A 215 11.14 18.31 -1.03
CA ASN A 215 12.24 18.42 -2.00
C ASN A 215 11.78 18.53 -3.48
N PHE A 216 10.48 18.41 -3.79
CA PHE A 216 9.94 18.47 -5.18
C PHE A 216 9.54 19.88 -5.64
N ARG A 217 10.32 20.91 -5.28
CA ARG A 217 9.93 22.31 -5.52
C ARG A 217 10.04 22.76 -6.99
N ASP A 218 10.79 22.04 -7.81
CA ASP A 218 11.05 22.36 -9.22
C ASP A 218 10.88 21.13 -10.12
#